data_AF-A0A497MZS2-F1
#
_entry.id   AF-A0A497MZS2-F1
#
_cell.length_a   1.000
_cell.length_b   1.000
_cell.length_c   1.000
_cell.angle_alpha   90.00
_cell.angle_beta   90.00
_cell.angle_gamma   90.00
#
_symmetry.space_group_name_H-M   'P 1'
#
loop_
_entity.id
_entity.type
_entity.pdbx_description
1 polymer ?
#
loop_
_entity_poly.entity_id
_entity_poly.type
_entity_poly.pdbx_seq_one_letter_code
_entity_poly.pdbx_strand_id
1 'polypeptide(L)' 'MEAVLVIDMLRDFVSGRLQCERAERIIPNLLKLLSAARRCGIPVIYLNDAHLPVDFELRRWGEHAMRGT' A
#
# COMPACT_ATOMS: atom_id res chain seq x y z
N MET A 1 4.57 10.44 20.81
CA MET A 1 5.38 9.70 19.83
C MET A 1 4.50 9.48 18.61
N GLU A 2 5.02 9.69 17.42
CA GLU A 2 4.27 9.68 16.16
C GLU A 2 4.88 8.65 15.21
N ALA A 3 4.09 8.15 14.26
CA ALA A 3 4.53 7.28 13.17
C ALA A 3 3.64 7.50 11.95
N VAL A 4 4.18 7.21 10.75
CA VAL A 4 3.41 7.20 9.50
C VAL A 4 3.18 5.76 9.07
N LEU A 5 1.91 5.36 8.96
CA LEU A 5 1.50 4.09 8.39
C LEU A 5 1.13 4.30 6.91
N VAL A 6 1.77 3.58 6.01
CA VAL A 6 1.46 3.56 4.58
C VAL A 6 0.69 2.28 4.30
N ILE A 7 -0.59 2.43 3.96
CA ILE A 7 -1.52 1.30 3.79
C ILE A 7 -1.64 1.00 2.29
N ASP A 8 -1.31 -0.23 1.90
CA ASP A 8 -1.63 -0.84 0.61
C ASP A 8 -1.29 0.00 -0.63
N MET A 9 -0.16 0.68 -0.60
CA MET A 9 0.45 1.30 -1.79
C MET A 9 1.16 0.26 -2.65
N LEU A 10 0.44 -0.82 -2.98
CA LEU A 10 0.88 -1.95 -3.79
C LEU A 10 0.51 -1.77 -5.26
N ARG A 11 1.22 -2.46 -6.15
CA ARG A 11 0.97 -2.41 -7.60
C ARG A 11 -0.47 -2.70 -7.94
N ASP A 12 -1.07 -3.72 -7.33
CA ASP A 12 -2.43 -4.16 -7.66
C ASP A 12 -3.51 -3.11 -7.38
N PHE A 13 -3.28 -2.21 -6.43
CA PHE A 13 -4.20 -1.13 -6.07
C PHE A 13 -3.88 0.20 -6.77
N VAL A 14 -2.67 0.34 -7.31
CA VAL A 14 -2.24 1.56 -8.03
C VAL A 14 -2.45 1.42 -9.53
N SER A 15 -1.95 0.35 -10.13
CA SER A 15 -1.91 0.16 -11.59
C SER A 15 -2.21 -1.27 -12.05
N GLY A 16 -2.60 -2.15 -11.13
CA GLY A 16 -2.95 -3.54 -11.42
C GLY A 16 -4.44 -3.82 -11.42
N ARG A 17 -4.81 -5.03 -11.03
CA ARG A 17 -6.16 -5.58 -11.20
C ARG A 17 -7.25 -4.80 -10.45
N LEU A 18 -6.93 -4.27 -9.28
CA LEU A 18 -7.84 -3.51 -8.42
C LEU A 18 -7.46 -2.03 -8.38
N GLN A 19 -6.93 -1.51 -9.48
CA GLN A 19 -6.47 -0.14 -9.56
C GLN A 19 -7.56 0.89 -9.26
N CYS A 20 -7.16 1.96 -8.59
CA CYS A 20 -7.95 3.18 -8.44
C CYS A 20 -7.24 4.32 -9.16
N GLU A 21 -7.88 4.94 -10.18
CA GLU A 21 -7.28 6.04 -10.97
C GLU A 21 -6.80 7.24 -10.12
N ARG A 22 -7.35 7.38 -8.91
CA ARG A 22 -6.97 8.44 -7.96
C ARG A 22 -5.74 8.08 -7.13
N ALA A 23 -5.36 6.82 -7.06
CA ALA A 23 -4.21 6.35 -6.28
C ALA A 23 -2.90 6.95 -6.79
N GLU A 24 -2.71 7.04 -8.11
CA GLU A 24 -1.51 7.66 -8.68
C GLU A 24 -1.37 9.15 -8.28
N ARG A 25 -2.50 9.85 -8.13
CA ARG A 25 -2.53 11.29 -7.81
C ARG A 25 -2.00 11.59 -6.41
N ILE A 26 -2.05 10.63 -5.49
CA ILE A 26 -1.57 10.82 -4.11
C ILE A 26 -0.09 10.49 -3.94
N ILE A 27 0.53 9.75 -4.88
CA ILE A 27 1.94 9.33 -4.80
C ILE A 27 2.90 10.51 -4.58
N PRO A 28 2.81 11.64 -5.32
CA PRO A 28 3.73 12.76 -5.10
C PRO A 28 3.62 13.37 -3.69
N ASN A 29 2.41 13.38 -3.10
CA ASN A 29 2.19 13.90 -1.76
C ASN A 29 2.67 12.93 -0.68
N LEU A 30 2.48 11.62 -0.89
CA LEU A 30 3.05 10.58 -0.03
C LEU A 30 4.58 10.70 -0.01
N LEU A 31 5.24 10.83 -1.16
CA LEU A 31 6.69 10.98 -1.22
C LEU A 31 7.20 12.18 -0.41
N LYS A 32 6.51 13.32 -0.46
CA LYS A 32 6.83 14.51 0.35
C LYS A 32 6.70 14.22 1.85
N LEU A 33 5.58 13.63 2.27
CA LEU A 33 5.31 13.27 3.67
C LEU A 33 6.35 12.28 4.20
N LEU A 34 6.59 11.17 3.48
CA LEU A 34 7.49 10.10 3.92
C LEU A 34 8.94 10.57 3.99
N SER A 35 9.34 11.45 3.07
CA SER A 35 10.66 12.08 3.12
C SER A 35 10.82 12.99 4.34
N ALA A 36 9.80 13.77 4.68
CA ALA A 36 9.81 14.61 5.87
C ALA A 36 9.85 13.78 7.16
N ALA A 37 8.98 12.76 7.26
CA ALA A 37 8.92 11.86 8.41
C ALA A 37 10.29 11.21 8.68
N ARG A 38 10.91 10.63 7.65
CA ARG A 38 12.25 10.02 7.77
C ARG A 38 13.32 11.01 8.21
N ARG A 39 13.32 12.24 7.68
CA ARG A 39 14.28 13.28 8.11
C ARG A 39 14.11 13.68 9.57
N CYS A 40 12.89 13.62 10.10
CA CYS A 40 12.59 13.92 11.50
C CYS A 40 12.77 12.72 12.44
N GLY A 41 13.25 11.57 11.95
CA GLY A 41 13.36 10.35 12.74
C GLY A 41 12.01 9.72 13.12
N ILE A 42 10.92 10.12 12.45
CA ILE A 42 9.59 9.55 12.65
C ILE A 42 9.53 8.20 11.91
N PRO A 43 9.15 7.10 12.58
CA PRO A 43 9.01 5.79 11.94
C PRO A 43 8.02 5.83 10.77
N VAL A 44 8.40 5.18 9.67
CA VAL A 44 7.55 4.94 8.51
C VAL A 44 7.38 3.44 8.36
N ILE A 45 6.14 2.96 8.46
CA ILE A 45 5.79 1.54 8.44
C ILE A 45 4.84 1.29 7.27
N TYR A 46 5.14 0.29 6.46
CA TYR A 46 4.28 -0.14 5.35
C TYR A 46 3.45 -1.33 5.83
N LEU A 47 2.13 -1.22 5.69
CA LEU A 47 1.17 -2.28 5.97
C LEU A 47 0.59 -2.68 4.62
N ASN A 48 0.93 -3.88 4.19
CA ASN A 48 0.66 -4.37 2.85
C ASN A 48 -0.09 -5.69 2.94
N ASP A 49 -1.11 -5.85 2.12
CA ASP A 49 -1.66 -7.16 1.81
C ASP A 49 -0.58 -8.11 1.26
N ALA A 50 -0.69 -9.36 1.68
CA ALA A 50 0.19 -10.45 1.30
C ALA A 50 -0.63 -11.75 1.31
N HIS A 51 -1.61 -11.81 0.42
CA HIS A 51 -2.65 -12.82 0.45
C HIS A 51 -2.12 -14.24 0.22
N LEU A 52 -2.73 -15.19 0.94
CA LEU A 52 -2.60 -16.62 0.68
C LEU A 52 -3.82 -17.11 -0.12
N PRO A 53 -3.70 -18.21 -0.89
CA PRO A 53 -4.83 -18.76 -1.66
C PRO A 53 -6.06 -19.14 -0.81
N VAL A 54 -5.88 -19.31 0.50
CA VAL A 54 -6.95 -19.64 1.46
C VAL A 54 -7.71 -18.41 1.95
N ASP A 55 -7.22 -17.21 1.68
CA ASP A 55 -7.80 -15.98 2.22
C ASP A 55 -9.19 -15.76 1.65
N PHE A 56 -10.12 -15.48 2.56
CA PHE A 56 -11.54 -15.33 2.22
C PHE A 56 -11.78 -14.26 1.16
N GLU A 57 -10.98 -13.19 1.20
CA GLU A 57 -11.18 -12.03 0.36
C GLU A 57 -10.96 -12.31 -1.14
N LEU A 58 -10.16 -13.34 -1.47
CA LEU A 58 -9.98 -13.78 -2.86
C LEU A 58 -11.29 -14.26 -3.51
N ARG A 59 -12.25 -14.74 -2.71
CA ARG A 59 -13.60 -15.11 -3.21
C ARG A 59 -14.41 -13.89 -3.62
N ARG A 60 -14.10 -12.72 -3.07
CA ARG A 60 -14.83 -11.47 -3.31
C ARG A 60 -14.20 -10.63 -4.41
N TRP A 61 -12.87 -10.46 -4.40
CA TRP A 61 -12.18 -9.56 -5.31
C TRP A 61 -11.29 -10.28 -6.35
N GLY A 62 -11.18 -11.61 -6.27
CA GLY A 62 -10.23 -12.39 -7.05
C GLY A 62 -8.81 -12.29 -6.49
N GLU A 63 -7.83 -12.91 -7.16
CA GLU A 63 -6.42 -12.81 -6.78
C GLU A 63 -5.90 -11.37 -6.89
N HIS A 64 -5.26 -10.90 -5.82
CA HIS A 64 -4.61 -9.61 -5.71
C HIS A 64 -3.62 -9.65 -4.54
N ALA A 65 -2.60 -8.78 -4.57
CA ALA A 65 -1.60 -8.61 -3.51
C ALA A 65 -1.08 -9.95 -2.94
N MET A 66 -0.84 -10.93 -3.83
CA MET A 66 -0.51 -12.28 -3.43
C MET A 66 0.88 -12.33 -2.80
N ARG A 67 1.04 -13.14 -1.76
CA ARG A 67 2.34 -13.29 -1.10
C ARG A 67 3.38 -13.86 -2.08
N GLY A 68 4.45 -13.10 -2.31
CA GLY A 68 5.60 -13.53 -3.13
C GLY A 68 5.50 -13.13 -4.61
N THR A 69 4.55 -12.28 -4.97
CA THR A 69 4.40 -11.71 -6.33
C THR A 69 4.77 -10.24 -6.39
#